data_AF-A0A2N0ZY77-F1
#
_entry.id   AF-A0A2N0ZY77-F1
#
_cell.length_a   1.000
_cell.length_b   1.000
_cell.length_c   1.000
_cell.angle_alpha   90.00
_cell.angle_beta   90.00
_cell.angle_gamma   90.00
#
_symmetry.space_group_name_H-M   'P 1'
#
loop_
_entity.id
_entity.type
_entity.pdbx_description
1 polymer ?
#
loop_
_entity_poly.entity_id
_entity_poly.type
_entity_poly.pdbx_seq_one_letter_code
_entity_poly.pdbx_strand_id
1 'polypeptide(L)'
;MVKNKLDPNGLAMRSAVSEIILSAYQDEDPTASFYGAILQEKLLLARLYGNKYLMTNNSKDYQKAITYLTTDLTQAEQALDEQLQNVERRHLLSQFSEASKQYIVATISVNKLITSRNALISNELDKLGPLVADQLEQVKLSVMSEQDLLGPTIQKSNTESVTLIVLFTIGGIIYRDINFTFDC
;
A
#
# COMPACT_ATOMS: atom_id res chain seq x y z
N MET A 1 11.55 5.85 2.65
CA MET A 1 12.15 4.99 3.70
C MET A 1 12.78 3.73 3.12
N VAL A 2 12.04 2.87 2.41
CA VAL A 2 12.60 1.63 1.83
C VAL A 2 13.76 1.91 0.87
N LYS A 3 13.48 2.58 -0.28
CA LYS A 3 14.49 2.90 -1.31
C LYS A 3 15.67 3.76 -0.84
N ASN A 4 15.45 4.62 0.15
CA ASN A 4 16.42 5.66 0.53
C ASN A 4 17.23 5.30 1.78
N LYS A 5 16.80 4.29 2.56
CA LYS A 5 17.44 3.94 3.83
C LYS A 5 17.57 2.42 3.99
N LEU A 6 16.50 1.65 3.84
CA LEU A 6 16.61 0.19 4.00
C LEU A 6 17.46 -0.44 2.89
N ASP A 7 17.17 -0.16 1.63
CA ASP A 7 17.87 -0.76 0.50
C ASP A 7 19.38 -0.42 0.49
N PRO A 8 19.81 0.86 0.57
CA PRO A 8 21.22 1.21 0.53
C PRO A 8 21.99 0.69 1.76
N ASN A 9 21.42 0.78 2.97
CA ASN A 9 22.10 0.26 4.17
C ASN A 9 22.13 -1.28 4.20
N GLY A 10 21.07 -1.93 3.70
CA GLY A 10 21.03 -3.38 3.55
C GLY A 10 22.08 -3.89 2.54
N LEU A 11 22.32 -3.12 1.47
CA LEU A 11 23.39 -3.40 0.52
C LEU A 11 24.78 -3.15 1.13
N ALA A 12 24.96 -2.05 1.86
CA ALA A 12 26.22 -1.71 2.52
C ALA A 12 26.63 -2.81 3.51
N MET A 13 25.73 -3.21 4.42
CA MET A 13 25.96 -4.34 5.35
C MET A 13 26.34 -5.62 4.61
N ARG A 14 25.58 -5.98 3.57
CA ARG A 14 25.83 -7.21 2.79
C ARG A 14 27.21 -7.17 2.13
N SER A 15 27.59 -6.04 1.56
CA SER A 15 28.87 -5.89 0.85
C SER A 15 30.04 -5.96 1.83
N ALA A 16 29.97 -5.18 2.92
CA ALA A 16 31.00 -5.18 3.97
C ALA A 16 31.25 -6.58 4.55
N VAL A 17 30.20 -7.31 4.96
CA VAL A 17 30.39 -8.67 5.51
C VAL A 17 30.91 -9.66 4.46
N SER A 18 30.51 -9.52 3.19
CA SER A 18 31.03 -10.39 2.12
C SER A 18 32.52 -10.14 1.87
N GLU A 19 32.95 -8.88 1.88
CA GLU A 19 34.35 -8.49 1.72
C GLU A 19 35.21 -8.96 2.90
N ILE A 20 34.68 -8.91 4.13
CA ILE A 20 35.34 -9.51 5.31
C ILE A 20 35.52 -11.01 5.13
N ILE A 21 34.48 -11.74 4.73
CA ILE A 21 34.55 -13.19 4.53
C ILE A 21 35.56 -13.54 3.43
N LEU A 22 35.51 -12.85 2.28
CA LEU A 22 36.39 -13.13 1.15
C LEU A 22 37.86 -12.82 1.46
N SER A 23 38.14 -11.68 2.10
CA SER A 23 39.51 -11.34 2.51
C SER A 23 40.04 -12.27 3.60
N ALA A 24 39.21 -12.66 4.57
CA ALA A 24 39.59 -13.65 5.58
C ALA A 24 39.92 -15.02 4.95
N TYR A 25 39.14 -15.46 3.97
CA TYR A 25 39.43 -16.70 3.23
C TYR A 25 40.76 -16.61 2.45
N GLN A 26 41.03 -15.48 1.79
CA GLN A 26 42.27 -15.25 1.05
C GLN A 26 43.51 -15.19 1.96
N ASP A 27 43.35 -14.66 3.17
CA ASP A 27 44.39 -14.58 4.20
C ASP A 27 44.59 -15.92 4.96
N GLU A 28 43.89 -16.99 4.58
CA GLU A 28 43.86 -18.27 5.30
C GLU A 28 43.46 -18.11 6.79
N ASP A 29 42.52 -17.21 7.07
CA ASP A 29 41.93 -16.94 8.39
C ASP A 29 40.53 -17.57 8.49
N PRO A 30 40.43 -18.88 8.79
CA PRO A 30 39.15 -19.58 8.85
C PRO A 30 38.27 -19.08 9.99
N THR A 31 38.85 -18.55 11.07
CA THR A 31 38.11 -18.04 12.22
C THR A 31 37.31 -16.80 11.83
N ALA A 32 37.96 -15.79 11.26
CA ALA A 32 37.26 -14.59 10.80
C ALA A 32 36.25 -14.90 9.68
N SER A 33 36.58 -15.83 8.77
CA SER A 33 35.65 -16.27 7.73
C SER A 33 34.41 -16.94 8.32
N PHE A 34 34.57 -17.78 9.35
CA PHE A 34 33.46 -18.48 10.02
C PHE A 34 32.52 -17.51 10.74
N TYR A 35 33.06 -16.62 11.57
CA TYR A 35 32.23 -15.63 12.27
C TYR A 35 31.60 -14.62 11.29
N GLY A 36 32.29 -14.28 10.19
CA GLY A 36 31.72 -13.49 9.10
C GLY A 36 30.49 -14.17 8.48
N ALA A 37 30.54 -15.48 8.24
CA ALA A 37 29.41 -16.24 7.72
C ALA A 37 28.22 -16.27 8.68
N ILE A 38 28.47 -16.41 10.00
CA ILE A 38 27.42 -16.32 11.03
C ILE A 38 26.77 -14.93 11.01
N LEU A 39 27.57 -13.85 10.95
CA LEU A 39 27.06 -12.49 10.86
C LEU A 39 26.18 -12.30 9.61
N GLN A 40 26.62 -12.85 8.47
CA GLN A 40 25.85 -12.81 7.21
C GLN A 40 24.52 -13.58 7.34
N GLU A 41 24.49 -14.75 7.98
CA GLU A 41 23.25 -15.49 8.23
C GLU A 41 22.24 -14.65 9.03
N LYS A 42 22.68 -14.03 10.13
CA LYS A 42 21.81 -13.19 10.97
C LYS A 42 21.31 -11.97 10.20
N LEU A 43 22.15 -11.38 9.36
CA LEU A 43 21.75 -10.27 8.47
C LEU A 43 20.64 -10.71 7.50
N LEU A 44 20.77 -11.90 6.90
CA LEU A 44 19.79 -12.43 5.97
C LEU A 44 18.44 -12.71 6.66
N LEU A 45 18.46 -13.28 7.86
CA LEU A 45 17.25 -13.53 8.66
C LEU A 45 16.56 -12.21 9.05
N ALA A 46 17.32 -11.20 9.50
CA ALA A 46 16.80 -9.85 9.75
C ALA A 46 16.11 -9.26 8.51
N ARG A 47 16.77 -9.33 7.34
CA ARG A 47 16.24 -8.79 6.08
C ARG A 47 15.05 -9.58 5.54
N LEU A 48 15.01 -10.89 5.76
CA LEU A 48 13.87 -11.75 5.40
C LEU A 48 12.63 -11.33 6.19
N TYR A 49 12.72 -11.29 7.52
CA TYR A 49 11.57 -10.90 8.34
C TYR A 49 11.19 -9.43 8.17
N GLY A 50 12.16 -8.55 7.90
CA GLY A 50 11.89 -7.16 7.51
C GLY A 50 11.06 -7.09 6.24
N ASN A 51 11.42 -7.82 5.18
CA ASN A 51 10.63 -7.86 3.94
C ASN A 51 9.26 -8.51 4.14
N LYS A 52 9.18 -9.61 4.90
CA LYS A 52 7.88 -10.22 5.25
C LYS A 52 6.97 -9.21 5.93
N TYR A 53 7.49 -8.43 6.87
CA TYR A 53 6.73 -7.38 7.53
C TYR A 53 6.24 -6.30 6.56
N LEU A 54 7.07 -5.85 5.61
CA LEU A 54 6.66 -4.89 4.57
C LEU A 54 5.52 -5.42 3.68
N MET A 55 5.46 -6.74 3.46
CA MET A 55 4.43 -7.37 2.64
C MET A 55 3.14 -7.63 3.43
N THR A 56 3.25 -8.07 4.69
CA THR A 56 2.12 -8.57 5.48
C THR A 56 1.58 -7.57 6.48
N ASN A 57 2.36 -6.53 6.84
CA ASN A 57 2.12 -5.65 7.98
C ASN A 57 1.91 -6.38 9.32
N ASN A 58 2.33 -7.64 9.43
CA ASN A 58 2.11 -8.47 10.61
C ASN A 58 3.12 -8.11 11.71
N SER A 59 2.63 -7.71 12.89
CA SER A 59 3.46 -7.33 14.03
C SER A 59 4.43 -8.42 14.49
N LYS A 60 4.10 -9.70 14.30
CA LYS A 60 5.00 -10.83 14.62
C LYS A 60 6.23 -10.86 13.70
N ASP A 61 6.06 -10.54 12.41
CA ASP A 61 7.19 -10.45 11.47
C ASP A 61 8.09 -9.25 11.82
N TYR A 62 7.50 -8.12 12.23
CA TYR A 62 8.26 -6.97 12.74
C TYR A 62 9.07 -7.31 14.00
N GLN A 63 8.44 -7.95 14.98
CA GLN A 63 9.12 -8.36 16.22
C GLN A 63 10.30 -9.27 15.91
N LYS A 64 10.13 -10.27 15.05
CA LYS A 64 11.23 -11.13 14.61
C LYS A 64 12.34 -10.33 13.92
N ALA A 65 12.00 -9.46 12.99
CA ALA A 65 12.99 -8.63 12.28
C ALA A 65 13.82 -7.79 13.25
N ILE A 66 13.15 -7.15 14.23
CA ILE A 66 13.83 -6.35 15.25
C ILE A 66 14.69 -7.21 16.17
N THR A 67 14.20 -8.35 16.66
CA THR A 67 15.02 -9.26 17.48
C THR A 67 16.29 -9.69 16.76
N TYR A 68 16.19 -10.10 15.49
CA TYR A 68 17.38 -10.42 14.70
C TYR A 68 18.31 -9.21 14.58
N LEU A 69 17.79 -8.01 14.30
CA LEU A 69 18.62 -6.81 14.11
C LEU A 69 19.31 -6.32 15.38
N THR A 70 18.62 -6.32 16.52
CA THR A 70 19.11 -5.68 17.76
C THR A 70 19.76 -6.64 18.74
N THR A 71 19.54 -7.95 18.56
CA THR A 71 20.05 -8.98 19.45
C THR A 71 21.00 -9.90 18.68
N ASP A 72 20.47 -10.74 17.79
CA ASP A 72 21.25 -11.82 17.18
C ASP A 72 22.36 -11.29 16.27
N LEU A 73 22.06 -10.24 15.49
CA LEU A 73 23.03 -9.59 14.60
C LEU A 73 24.11 -8.87 15.41
N THR A 74 23.73 -8.17 16.48
CA THR A 74 24.67 -7.47 17.37
C THR A 74 25.61 -8.44 18.08
N GLN A 75 25.08 -9.58 18.54
CA GLN A 75 25.90 -10.65 19.14
C GLN A 75 26.88 -11.24 18.12
N ALA A 76 26.43 -11.50 16.89
CA ALA A 76 27.29 -12.01 15.83
C ALA A 76 28.35 -10.97 15.41
N GLU A 77 28.00 -9.68 15.41
CA GLU A 77 28.92 -8.57 15.10
C GLU A 77 30.03 -8.49 16.15
N GLN A 78 29.67 -8.55 17.45
CA GLN A 78 30.63 -8.58 18.55
C GLN A 78 31.54 -9.81 18.48
N ALA A 79 30.96 -10.99 18.25
CA ALA A 79 31.74 -12.22 18.14
C ALA A 79 32.75 -12.17 16.98
N LEU A 80 32.40 -11.54 15.85
CA LEU A 80 33.34 -11.30 14.75
C LEU A 80 34.41 -10.27 15.13
N ASP A 81 34.02 -9.14 15.73
CA ASP A 81 34.94 -8.06 16.13
C ASP A 81 36.10 -8.58 17.01
N GLU A 82 35.80 -9.47 17.96
CA GLU A 82 36.79 -10.12 18.83
C GLU A 82 37.84 -10.93 18.07
N GLN A 83 37.53 -11.41 16.87
CA GLN A 83 38.44 -12.21 16.04
C GLN A 83 39.21 -11.36 15.01
N LEU A 84 38.80 -10.11 14.77
CA LEU A 84 39.40 -9.29 13.72
C LEU A 84 40.65 -8.56 14.21
N GLN A 85 41.80 -8.94 13.65
CA GLN A 85 43.08 -8.22 13.85
C GLN A 85 43.44 -7.31 12.67
N ASN A 86 43.01 -7.68 11.46
CA ASN A 86 43.30 -6.94 10.24
C ASN A 86 42.59 -5.57 10.25
N VAL A 87 43.35 -4.50 10.01
CA VAL A 87 42.86 -3.10 10.06
C VAL A 87 41.76 -2.84 9.04
N GLU A 88 41.89 -3.37 7.82
CA GLU A 88 40.88 -3.20 6.78
C GLU A 88 39.59 -3.92 7.14
N ARG A 89 39.68 -5.16 7.66
CA ARG A 89 38.49 -5.89 8.11
C ARG A 89 37.77 -5.20 9.27
N ARG A 90 38.50 -4.57 10.19
CA ARG A 90 37.89 -3.72 11.24
C ARG A 90 37.23 -2.47 10.69
N HIS A 91 37.82 -1.85 9.66
CA HIS A 91 37.19 -0.73 8.97
C HIS A 91 35.89 -1.14 8.26
N LEU A 92 35.89 -2.28 7.55
CA LEU A 92 34.69 -2.86 6.95
C LEU A 92 33.62 -3.20 8.01
N LEU A 93 34.02 -3.74 9.16
CA LEU A 93 33.08 -4.03 10.26
C LEU A 93 32.49 -2.74 10.85
N SER A 94 33.26 -1.66 10.94
CA SER A 94 32.75 -0.35 11.34
C SER A 94 31.72 0.20 10.34
N GLN A 95 31.95 0.03 9.03
CA GLN A 95 30.98 0.41 8.00
C GLN A 95 29.70 -0.42 8.09
N PHE A 96 29.84 -1.73 8.34
CA PHE A 96 28.72 -2.61 8.62
C PHE A 96 27.91 -2.11 9.83
N SER A 97 28.59 -1.78 10.94
CA SER A 97 27.96 -1.32 12.18
C SER A 97 27.14 -0.05 11.98
N GLU A 98 27.70 0.93 11.26
CA GLU A 98 26.99 2.17 10.97
C GLU A 98 25.78 1.93 10.06
N ALA A 99 25.93 1.15 9.00
CA ALA A 99 24.81 0.77 8.14
C ALA A 99 23.72 0.00 8.91
N SER A 100 24.10 -0.88 9.84
CA SER A 100 23.18 -1.62 10.72
C SER A 100 22.34 -0.68 11.59
N LYS A 101 22.98 0.29 12.25
CA LYS A 101 22.27 1.33 13.04
C LYS A 101 21.26 2.09 12.20
N GLN A 102 21.66 2.54 11.01
CA GLN A 102 20.77 3.27 10.10
C GLN A 102 19.62 2.38 9.60
N TYR A 103 19.87 1.09 9.37
CA TYR A 103 18.85 0.12 8.96
C TYR A 103 17.83 -0.16 10.08
N ILE A 104 18.28 -0.27 11.34
CA ILE A 104 17.41 -0.41 12.52
C ILE A 104 16.49 0.81 12.65
N VAL A 105 17.05 2.02 12.61
CA VAL A 105 16.28 3.28 12.71
C VAL A 105 15.24 3.36 11.59
N ALA A 106 15.62 3.00 10.36
CA ALA A 106 14.70 2.97 9.23
C ALA A 106 13.59 1.92 9.41
N THR A 107 13.91 0.74 9.95
CA THR A 107 12.94 -0.34 10.21
C THR A 107 11.90 0.09 11.24
N ILE A 108 12.34 0.71 12.35
CA ILE A 108 11.46 1.27 13.39
C ILE A 108 10.56 2.38 12.80
N SER A 109 11.14 3.26 11.98
CA SER A 109 10.40 4.36 11.34
C SER A 109 9.32 3.85 10.39
N VAL A 110 9.61 2.78 9.64
CA VAL A 110 8.62 2.14 8.77
C VAL A 110 7.49 1.52 9.59
N ASN A 111 7.79 0.82 10.68
CA ASN A 111 6.75 0.30 11.57
C ASN A 111 5.87 1.40 12.18
N LYS A 112 6.46 2.53 12.57
CA LYS A 112 5.69 3.70 13.04
C LYS A 112 4.74 4.24 11.95
N LEU A 113 5.21 4.31 10.70
CA LEU A 113 4.39 4.76 9.58
C LEU A 113 3.23 3.79 9.28
N ILE A 114 3.51 2.49 9.23
CA ILE A 114 2.51 1.44 8.97
C ILE A 114 1.45 1.43 10.08
N THR A 115 1.87 1.45 11.34
CA THR A 115 0.94 1.45 12.48
C THR A 115 0.10 2.72 12.55
N SER A 116 0.68 3.89 12.27
CA SER A 116 -0.07 5.15 12.18
C SER A 116 -1.10 5.13 11.04
N ARG A 117 -0.72 4.61 9.86
CA ARG A 117 -1.66 4.42 8.74
C ARG A 117 -2.81 3.47 9.11
N ASN A 118 -2.51 2.35 9.75
CA ASN A 118 -3.52 1.38 10.16
C ASN A 118 -4.51 1.97 11.19
N ALA A 119 -4.02 2.82 12.10
CA ALA A 119 -4.86 3.53 13.04
C ALA A 119 -5.82 4.52 12.35
N LEU A 120 -5.36 5.24 11.30
CA LEU A 120 -6.23 6.12 10.51
C LEU A 120 -7.31 5.33 9.75
N ILE A 121 -6.95 4.21 9.12
CA ILE A 121 -7.93 3.37 8.40
C ILE A 121 -9.00 2.85 9.35
N SER A 122 -8.60 2.27 10.48
CA SER A 122 -9.54 1.65 11.43
C SER A 122 -10.39 2.66 12.19
N ASN A 123 -9.83 3.84 12.53
CA ASN A 123 -10.57 4.81 13.35
C ASN A 123 -11.38 5.82 12.56
N GLU A 124 -11.01 6.09 11.31
CA GLU A 124 -11.69 7.07 10.46
C GLU A 124 -12.38 6.38 9.29
N LEU A 125 -11.62 5.70 8.41
CA LEU A 125 -12.14 5.23 7.13
C LEU A 125 -13.19 4.13 7.28
N ASP A 126 -12.98 3.16 8.18
CA ASP A 126 -13.96 2.08 8.46
C ASP A 126 -15.26 2.62 9.07
N LYS A 127 -15.24 3.82 9.67
CA LYS A 127 -16.43 4.48 10.25
C LYS A 127 -17.10 5.44 9.27
N LEU A 128 -16.32 6.20 8.51
CA LEU A 128 -16.83 7.14 7.51
C LEU A 128 -17.37 6.42 6.27
N GLY A 129 -16.79 5.29 5.87
CA GLY A 129 -17.23 4.52 4.70
C GLY A 129 -18.72 4.14 4.76
N PRO A 130 -19.18 3.48 5.84
CA PRO A 130 -20.60 3.18 6.03
C PRO A 130 -21.48 4.43 6.14
N LEU A 131 -21.00 5.51 6.80
CA LEU A 131 -21.75 6.75 6.94
C LEU A 131 -22.00 7.44 5.60
N VAL A 132 -20.98 7.52 4.74
CA VAL A 132 -21.10 8.11 3.40
C VAL A 132 -21.97 7.23 2.50
N ALA A 133 -21.85 5.90 2.61
CA ALA A 133 -22.71 4.97 1.89
C ALA A 133 -24.20 5.13 2.30
N ASP A 134 -24.48 5.26 3.58
CA ASP A 134 -25.83 5.47 4.11
C ASP A 134 -26.41 6.82 3.65
N GLN A 135 -25.63 7.90 3.69
CA GLN A 135 -26.05 9.20 3.17
C GLN A 135 -26.33 9.16 1.67
N LEU A 136 -25.51 8.46 0.88
CA LEU A 136 -25.74 8.28 -0.55
C LEU A 136 -27.00 7.44 -0.83
N GLU A 137 -27.27 6.43 0.00
CA GLU A 137 -28.48 5.62 -0.09
C GLU A 137 -29.74 6.46 0.22
N GLN A 138 -29.69 7.31 1.25
CA GLN A 138 -30.79 8.23 1.56
C GLN A 138 -31.06 9.24 0.43
N VAL A 139 -30.00 9.81 -0.16
CA VAL A 139 -30.15 10.69 -1.33
C VAL A 139 -30.79 9.93 -2.49
N LYS A 140 -30.31 8.72 -2.81
CA LYS A 140 -30.89 7.88 -3.87
C LYS A 140 -32.38 7.60 -3.61
N LEU A 141 -32.75 7.22 -2.39
CA LEU A 141 -34.14 6.94 -2.01
C LEU A 141 -35.01 8.20 -2.12
N SER A 142 -34.50 9.37 -1.74
CA SER A 142 -35.23 10.64 -1.87
C SER A 142 -35.53 10.98 -3.34
N VAL A 143 -34.53 10.82 -4.22
CA VAL A 143 -34.69 11.06 -5.66
C VAL A 143 -35.67 10.07 -6.27
N MET A 144 -35.60 8.79 -5.89
CA MET A 144 -36.57 7.79 -6.34
C MET A 144 -37.99 8.13 -5.87
N SER A 145 -38.17 8.54 -4.62
CA SER A 145 -39.47 8.94 -4.09
C SER A 145 -40.07 10.14 -4.83
N GLU A 146 -39.26 11.13 -5.20
CA GLU A 146 -39.71 12.26 -6.03
C GLU A 146 -40.08 11.80 -7.45
N GLN A 147 -39.31 10.87 -8.03
CA GLN A 147 -39.58 10.30 -9.35
C GLN A 147 -40.85 9.44 -9.38
N ASP A 148 -41.13 8.66 -8.32
CA ASP A 148 -42.35 7.87 -8.21
C ASP A 148 -43.60 8.76 -8.12
N LEU A 149 -43.47 9.98 -7.56
CA LEU A 149 -44.56 10.96 -7.50
C LEU A 149 -44.75 11.71 -8.84
N LEU A 150 -43.65 12.21 -9.40
CA LEU A 150 -43.68 13.09 -10.59
C LEU A 150 -43.78 12.29 -11.89
N GLY A 151 -43.14 11.13 -11.97
CA GLY A 151 -43.06 10.29 -13.16
C GLY A 151 -44.44 9.94 -13.75
N PRO A 152 -45.37 9.36 -12.97
CA PRO A 152 -46.72 9.06 -13.43
C PRO A 152 -47.51 10.32 -13.85
N THR A 153 -47.30 11.43 -13.16
CA THR A 153 -47.98 12.70 -13.43
C THR A 153 -47.49 13.31 -14.75
N ILE A 154 -46.19 13.31 -14.98
CA ILE A 154 -45.58 13.76 -16.23
C ILE A 154 -45.98 12.81 -17.37
N GLN A 155 -45.95 11.49 -17.16
CA GLN A 155 -46.34 10.51 -18.16
C GLN A 155 -47.82 10.62 -18.55
N LYS A 156 -48.70 10.87 -17.58
CA LYS A 156 -50.12 11.13 -17.83
C LYS A 156 -50.32 12.43 -18.62
N SER A 157 -49.71 13.53 -18.19
CA SER A 157 -49.82 14.83 -18.90
C SER A 157 -49.25 14.80 -20.33
N ASN A 158 -48.16 14.04 -20.55
CA ASN A 158 -47.60 13.82 -21.88
C ASN A 158 -48.53 12.97 -22.74
N THR A 159 -49.12 11.91 -22.18
CA THR A 159 -50.07 11.07 -22.92
C THR A 159 -51.29 11.89 -23.33
N GLU A 160 -51.86 12.70 -22.42
CA GLU A 160 -52.97 13.61 -22.70
C GLU A 160 -52.60 14.65 -23.78
N SER A 161 -51.42 15.27 -23.69
CA SER A 161 -50.94 16.25 -24.68
C SER A 161 -50.71 15.60 -26.05
N VAL A 162 -50.10 14.41 -26.10
CA VAL A 162 -49.88 13.66 -27.34
C VAL A 162 -51.22 13.25 -27.97
N THR A 163 -52.19 12.78 -27.18
CA THR A 163 -53.53 12.46 -27.67
C THR A 163 -54.22 13.69 -28.28
N LEU A 164 -54.12 14.86 -27.63
CA LEU A 164 -54.69 16.11 -28.13
C LEU A 164 -54.05 16.53 -29.47
N ILE A 165 -52.72 16.43 -29.58
CA ILE A 165 -51.98 16.74 -30.81
C ILE A 165 -52.39 15.80 -31.95
N VAL A 166 -52.52 14.51 -31.68
CA VAL A 166 -52.97 13.51 -32.68
C VAL A 166 -54.38 13.83 -33.17
N LEU A 167 -55.31 14.17 -32.26
CA LEU A 167 -56.68 14.55 -32.62
C LEU A 167 -56.73 15.82 -33.49
N PHE A 168 -55.97 16.87 -33.14
CA PHE A 168 -55.89 18.07 -33.97
C PHE A 168 -55.27 17.81 -35.34
N THR A 169 -54.27 16.93 -35.40
CA THR A 169 -53.62 16.55 -36.67
C THR A 169 -54.60 15.82 -37.59
N ILE A 170 -55.34 14.83 -37.06
CA ILE A 170 -56.36 14.09 -37.82
C ILE A 170 -57.49 15.03 -38.26
N GLY A 171 -58.00 15.88 -37.36
CA GLY A 171 -59.06 16.84 -37.67
C GLY A 171 -58.64 17.86 -38.73
N GLY A 172 -57.41 18.35 -38.70
CA GLY A 172 -56.85 19.26 -39.71
C GLY A 172 -56.74 18.61 -41.09
N ILE A 173 -56.34 17.34 -41.17
CA ILE A 173 -56.29 16.58 -42.44
C ILE A 173 -57.71 16.42 -43.02
N ILE A 174 -58.68 16.02 -42.19
CA ILE A 174 -60.08 15.84 -42.63
C ILE A 174 -60.68 17.17 -43.09
N TYR A 175 -60.48 18.25 -42.33
CA TYR A 175 -60.97 19.59 -42.69
C TYR A 175 -60.40 20.06 -44.04
N ARG A 176 -59.09 19.84 -44.25
CA ARG A 176 -58.44 20.16 -45.53
C ARG A 176 -59.02 19.34 -46.68
N ASP A 177 -59.21 18.03 -46.49
CA ASP A 177 -59.73 17.15 -47.54
C ASP A 177 -61.20 17.46 -47.87
N ILE A 178 -62.03 17.79 -46.87
CA ILE A 178 -63.42 18.23 -47.09
C ILE A 178 -63.46 19.54 -47.88
N ASN A 179 -62.72 20.58 -47.46
CA ASN A 179 -62.69 21.86 -48.18
C ASN A 179 -62.13 21.72 -49.60
N PHE A 180 -61.12 20.88 -49.81
CA PHE A 180 -60.61 20.59 -51.15
C PHE A 180 -61.66 19.93 -52.07
N THR A 181 -62.57 19.14 -51.49
CA THR A 181 -63.66 18.47 -52.25
C THR A 181 -64.81 19.42 -52.59
N PHE A 182 -65.00 20.51 -51.85
CA PHE A 182 -66.03 21.53 -52.10
C PHE A 182 -65.56 22.68 -53.03
N ASP A 183 -64.25 22.85 -53.24
CA ASP A 183 -63.65 23.86 -54.13
C ASP A 183 -63.37 23.36 -55.57
N CYS A 184 -63.90 22.19 -55.98
CA CYS A 184 -63.87 21.65 -57.35
C CYS A 184 -65.28 21.57 -57.95
#